data_AF-A0A4Q2IT60-F1
#
_entry.id   AF-A0A4Q2IT60-F1
#
_cell.length_a   1.000
_cell.length_b   1.000
_cell.length_c   1.000
_cell.angle_alpha   90.00
_cell.angle_beta   90.00
_cell.angle_gamma   90.00
#
_symmetry.space_group_name_H-M   'P 1'
#
loop_
_entity.id
_entity.type
_entity.pdbx_description
1 polymer ?
#
loop_
_entity_poly.entity_id
_entity_poly.type
_entity_poly.pdbx_seq_one_letter_code
_entity_poly.pdbx_strand_id
1 'polypeptide(L)' 'MALRRPGEGQKLTREGFDRIGPFHPYVVWAAILLFDLLVVLAILAALTMAGDRIEDQLWPGGTEWVTI' A
#
# COMPACT_ATOMS: atom_id res chain seq x y z
N MET A 1 -1.97 41.45 14.35
CA MET A 1 -1.57 40.35 13.44
C MET A 1 -2.30 39.10 13.89
N ALA A 2 -3.41 38.74 13.23
CA ALA A 2 -4.25 37.63 13.66
C ALA A 2 -3.63 36.30 13.23
N LEU A 3 -3.36 35.42 14.20
CA LEU A 3 -2.95 34.03 13.95
C LEU A 3 -4.12 33.31 13.27
N ARG A 4 -4.01 33.07 11.96
CA ARG A 4 -4.94 32.23 11.21
C ARG A 4 -4.91 30.83 11.84
N ARG A 5 -6.03 30.37 12.41
CA ARG A 5 -6.08 29.02 12.97
C ARG A 5 -5.92 28.01 11.83
N PRO A 6 -5.06 26.98 11.96
CA PRO A 6 -5.04 25.90 11.00
C PRO A 6 -6.44 25.26 10.99
N GLY A 7 -7.16 25.38 9.86
CA GLY A 7 -8.54 24.89 9.69
C GLY A 7 -9.59 25.95 9.32
N GLU A 8 -9.31 27.25 9.45
CA GLU A 8 -10.22 28.32 9.01
C GLU A 8 -10.31 28.39 7.49
N GLY A 9 -11.22 27.61 6.91
CA GLY A 9 -11.56 27.58 5.48
C GLY A 9 -11.70 26.20 4.87
N GLN A 10 -11.40 25.12 5.60
CA GLN A 10 -11.55 23.76 5.08
C GLN A 10 -13.02 23.34 5.20
N LYS A 11 -13.70 23.21 4.05
CA LYS A 11 -15.07 22.70 4.03
C LYS A 11 -15.05 21.21 4.39
N LEU A 12 -15.70 20.88 5.50
CA LEU A 12 -15.97 19.50 5.88
C LEU A 12 -16.68 18.76 4.72
N THR A 13 -16.48 17.45 4.67
CA THR A 13 -17.30 16.56 3.85
C THR A 13 -18.75 16.55 4.36
N ARG A 14 -19.69 15.97 3.60
CA ARG A 14 -21.10 15.92 4.01
C ARG A 14 -21.26 15.12 5.31
N GLU A 15 -20.37 14.16 5.51
CA GLU A 15 -20.29 13.24 6.63
C GLU A 15 -19.53 13.83 7.84
N GLY A 16 -18.99 15.06 7.72
CA GLY A 16 -18.31 15.75 8.82
C GLY A 16 -16.81 15.47 8.94
N PHE A 17 -16.19 14.78 7.98
CA PHE A 17 -14.75 14.55 7.96
C PHE A 17 -13.96 15.74 7.38
N ASP A 18 -12.75 15.95 7.90
CA ASP A 18 -11.75 16.84 7.33
C ASP A 18 -11.26 16.32 5.98
N ARG A 19 -11.24 17.18 4.96
CA ARG A 19 -10.76 16.79 3.63
C ARG A 19 -9.24 16.62 3.61
N ILE A 20 -8.76 15.73 2.76
CA ILE A 20 -7.33 15.59 2.45
C ILE A 20 -7.12 16.19 1.05
N GLY A 21 -6.65 17.44 1.00
CA GLY A 21 -6.60 18.22 -0.25
C GLY A 21 -7.99 18.35 -0.90
N PRO A 22 -8.15 18.06 -2.21
CA PRO A 22 -9.46 18.10 -2.86
C PRO A 22 -10.30 16.84 -2.63
N PHE A 23 -9.75 15.78 -2.02
CA PHE A 23 -10.35 14.44 -2.00
C PHE A 23 -11.13 14.14 -0.71
N HIS A 24 -12.10 13.22 -0.84
CA HIS A 24 -12.79 12.64 0.32
C HIS A 24 -11.83 11.69 1.07
N PRO A 25 -11.75 11.74 2.42
CA PRO A 25 -10.82 10.92 3.20
C PRO A 25 -10.88 9.43 2.90
N TYR A 26 -12.09 8.87 2.76
CA TYR A 26 -12.25 7.46 2.39
C TYR A 26 -11.57 7.07 1.08
N VAL A 27 -11.53 7.97 0.07
CA VAL A 27 -10.85 7.69 -1.20
C VAL A 27 -9.34 7.62 -0.97
N VAL A 28 -8.79 8.54 -0.18
CA VAL A 28 -7.36 8.56 0.13
C VAL A 28 -6.97 7.32 0.92
N TRP A 29 -7.73 6.98 1.97
CA TRP A 29 -7.46 5.79 2.78
C TRP A 29 -7.63 4.48 2.00
N ALA A 30 -8.62 4.39 1.11
CA ALA A 30 -8.76 3.23 0.23
C ALA A 30 -7.56 3.08 -0.72
N ALA A 31 -7.05 4.18 -1.27
CA ALA A 31 -5.86 4.17 -2.11
C ALA A 31 -4.60 3.75 -1.34
N ILE A 32 -4.44 4.22 -0.10
CA ILE A 32 -3.33 3.80 0.79
C ILE A 32 -3.44 2.30 1.09
N LEU A 33 -4.61 1.82 1.51
CA LEU A 33 -4.83 0.39 1.78
C LEU A 33 -4.52 -0.48 0.56
N LEU A 34 -4.94 -0.05 -0.63
CA LEU A 34 -4.63 -0.75 -1.87
C LEU A 34 -3.13 -0.78 -2.14
N PHE A 35 -2.45 0.35 -1.95
CA PHE A 35 -1.00 0.44 -2.12
C PHE A 35 -0.25 -0.48 -1.13
N ASP A 36 -0.62 -0.45 0.15
CA ASP A 36 -0.04 -1.31 1.19
C ASP A 36 -0.23 -2.79 0.84
N LEU A 37 -1.42 -3.17 0.37
CA LEU A 37 -1.68 -4.54 -0.08
C LEU A 37 -0.79 -4.93 -1.26
N LEU A 38 -0.60 -4.04 -2.24
CA LEU A 38 0.30 -4.29 -3.37
C LEU A 38 1.76 -4.45 -2.92
N VAL A 39 2.21 -3.65 -1.95
CA VAL A 39 3.56 -3.77 -1.37
C VAL A 39 3.72 -5.12 -0.67
N VAL A 40 2.74 -5.54 0.14
CA VAL A 40 2.77 -6.85 0.80
C VAL A 40 2.82 -7.99 -0.22
N LEU A 41 1.99 -7.94 -1.26
CA LEU A 41 1.99 -8.95 -2.33
C LEU A 41 3.32 -8.98 -3.09
N ALA A 42 3.92 -7.82 -3.36
CA ALA A 42 5.23 -7.74 -4.00
C ALA A 42 6.35 -8.35 -3.14
N ILE A 43 6.33 -8.10 -1.82
CA ILE A 43 7.28 -8.70 -0.88
C ILE A 43 7.11 -10.23 -0.86
N LEU A 44 5.87 -10.71 -0.75
CA LEU A 44 5.60 -12.15 -0.76
C LEU A 44 6.08 -12.81 -2.05
N ALA A 45 5.77 -12.22 -3.20
CA ALA A 45 6.24 -12.73 -4.50
C ALA A 45 7.78 -12.76 -4.57
N ALA A 46 8.45 -11.70 -4.12
CA ALA A 46 9.92 -11.66 -4.08
C ALA A 46 10.51 -12.74 -3.17
N LEU A 47 9.91 -12.99 -2.00
CA LEU A 47 10.32 -14.05 -1.09
C LEU A 47 10.11 -15.43 -1.69
N THR A 48 8.99 -15.67 -2.37
CA THR A 48 8.72 -16.94 -3.06
C THR A 48 9.76 -17.20 -4.15
N MET A 49 10.02 -16.20 -5.01
CA MET A 49 11.05 -16.31 -6.06
C MET A 49 12.47 -16.48 -5.50
N ALA A 50 12.78 -15.84 -4.38
CA ALA A 50 14.07 -16.03 -3.72
C ALA A 50 14.20 -17.43 -3.12
N GLY A 51 13.13 -17.93 -2.51
CA GLY A 51 13.07 -19.29 -1.95
C GLY A 51 13.28 -20.36 -3.02
N ASP A 52 12.60 -20.21 -4.16
CA ASP A 52 12.72 -21.07 -5.35
C ASP A 52 14.19 -21.14 -5.83
N ARG A 53 14.83 -19.98 -6.04
CA ARG A 53 16.26 -19.94 -6.42
C ARG A 53 17.21 -20.55 -5.40
N ILE A 54 16.89 -20.46 -4.11
CA ILE A 54 17.71 -21.06 -3.04
C ILE A 54 17.51 -22.58 -3.04
N GLU A 55 16.28 -23.05 -3.25
CA GLU A 55 15.96 -24.46 -3.39
C GLU A 55 16.72 -25.08 -4.56
N ASP A 56 16.74 -24.44 -5.73
CA ASP A 56 17.49 -24.88 -6.91
C ASP A 56 18.99 -25.11 -6.62
N GLN A 57 19.59 -24.27 -5.78
CA GLN A 57 21.02 -24.37 -5.45
C GLN A 57 21.30 -25.48 -4.43
N LEU A 58 20.35 -25.78 -3.55
CA LEU A 58 20.51 -26.75 -2.48
C LEU A 58 20.05 -28.16 -2.89
N TRP A 59 19.00 -28.24 -3.69
CA TRP A 59 18.32 -29.47 -4.10
C TRP A 59 17.93 -29.41 -5.59
N PRO A 60 18.88 -29.61 -6.51
CA PRO A 60 18.59 -29.52 -7.94
C PRO A 60 17.66 -30.67 -8.38
N GLY A 61 16.61 -30.33 -9.14
CA GLY A 61 15.62 -31.27 -9.68
C GLY A 61 14.39 -31.50 -8.79
N GLY A 62 14.14 -30.60 -7.83
CA GLY A 62 12.91 -30.52 -7.06
C GLY A 62 11.68 -30.10 -7.89
N THR A 63 10.54 -29.96 -7.22
CA THR A 63 9.32 -29.42 -7.86
C THR A 63 9.41 -27.90 -7.83
N GLU A 64 9.32 -27.28 -9.01
CA GLU A 64 9.35 -25.82 -9.20
C GLU A 64 8.14 -25.14 -8.54
N TRP A 65 8.37 -24.09 -7.74
CA TRP A 65 7.29 -23.36 -7.07
C TRP A 65 6.82 -22.18 -7.90
N VAL A 66 7.71 -21.62 -8.73
CA VAL A 66 7.39 -20.51 -9.63
C VAL A 66 8.00 -20.78 -11.01
N THR A 67 7.17 -20.78 -12.04
CA THR A 67 7.65 -20.86 -13.43
C THR A 67 7.74 -19.45 -14.02
N ILE A 68 8.93 -18.99 -14.43
CA ILE A 68 9.18 -17.67 -15.03
C ILE A 68 9.72 -17.82 -16.44
#